data_AF-A0A7Y0FZF3-F1
#
_entry.id   AF-A0A7Y0FZF3-F1
#
_cell.length_a   1.000
_cell.length_b   1.000
_cell.length_c   1.000
_cell.angle_alpha   90.00
_cell.angle_beta   90.00
_cell.angle_gamma   90.00
#
_symmetry.space_group_name_H-M   'P 1'
#
loop_
_entity.id
_entity.type
_entity.pdbx_description
1 polymer ?
#
loop_
_entity_poly.entity_id
_entity_poly.type
_entity_poly.pdbx_seq_one_letter_code
_entity_poly.pdbx_strand_id
1 'polypeptide(L)'
;NYLRDNGVPYGSGRQIGHGWNNFDRIIAADATGDGFTDLVALKPDGTMWLYSNNYLRDNGVPYGSGRQIGHGWNNFDRIIAADATGDGFTDLVALRPDGTMWLYANNYLRDNGVPYGSNRQIGHGWNNFSRIIA
;
A
#
# COMPACT_ATOMS: atom_id res chain seq x y z
N ASN A 1 7.01 24.72 26.38
CA ASN A 1 5.96 25.54 25.75
C ASN A 1 5.08 24.69 24.85
N TYR A 2 4.23 23.86 25.46
CA TYR A 2 3.07 23.26 24.80
C TYR A 2 1.92 24.29 24.87
N LEU A 3 0.93 24.20 23.97
CA LEU A 3 -0.24 25.09 23.76
C LEU A 3 -0.05 26.17 22.68
N ARG A 4 -0.02 25.77 21.39
CA ARG A 4 -0.17 26.71 20.25
C ARG A 4 -1.40 26.42 19.38
N ASP A 5 -2.30 25.55 19.81
CA ASP A 5 -3.27 24.90 18.93
C ASP A 5 -4.72 24.89 19.46
N ASN A 6 -5.09 25.72 20.45
CA ASN A 6 -6.48 25.94 20.87
C ASN A 6 -7.33 24.66 21.08
N GLY A 7 -6.70 23.53 21.43
CA GLY A 7 -7.40 22.25 21.59
C GLY A 7 -7.80 21.55 20.29
N VAL A 8 -7.34 22.02 19.12
CA VAL A 8 -7.53 21.34 17.83
C VAL A 8 -6.32 20.41 17.60
N PRO A 9 -6.52 19.08 17.58
CA PRO A 9 -5.41 18.12 17.52
C PRO A 9 -4.67 18.06 16.17
N TYR A 10 -5.10 18.84 15.17
CA TYR A 10 -4.55 18.82 13.82
C TYR A 10 -4.37 20.25 13.27
N GLY A 11 -3.24 20.49 12.59
CA GLY A 11 -2.99 21.72 11.84
C GLY A 11 -3.63 21.72 10.44
N SER A 12 -3.36 22.76 9.65
CA SER A 12 -3.76 22.79 8.24
C SER A 12 -3.04 21.71 7.44
N GLY A 13 -3.78 20.96 6.63
CA GLY A 13 -3.20 19.99 5.71
C GLY A 13 -2.23 20.63 4.73
N ARG A 14 -1.11 19.95 4.45
CA ARG A 14 -0.18 20.29 3.38
C ARG A 14 -0.43 19.37 2.20
N GLN A 15 -0.61 19.92 1.01
CA GLN A 15 -0.69 19.12 -0.20
C GLN A 15 0.67 18.44 -0.46
N ILE A 16 0.64 17.12 -0.70
CA ILE A 16 1.84 16.29 -0.90
C ILE A 16 1.86 15.58 -2.26
N GLY A 17 0.99 15.96 -3.19
CA GLY A 17 0.94 15.43 -4.55
C GLY A 17 -0.35 15.79 -5.30
N HIS A 18 -0.43 15.32 -6.54
CA HIS A 18 -1.54 15.57 -7.48
C HIS A 18 -1.91 14.27 -8.22
N GLY A 19 -3.08 14.26 -8.88
CA GLY A 19 -3.50 13.14 -9.74
C GLY A 19 -3.93 11.86 -9.00
N TRP A 20 -4.08 11.93 -7.67
CA TRP A 20 -4.49 10.80 -6.83
C TRP A 20 -5.90 10.28 -7.15
N ASN A 21 -6.75 11.11 -7.76
CA ASN A 21 -8.08 10.74 -8.23
C ASN A 21 -8.09 9.77 -9.42
N ASN A 22 -6.93 9.43 -9.99
CA ASN A 22 -6.80 8.43 -11.04
C ASN A 22 -6.69 6.99 -10.48
N PHE A 23 -6.68 6.83 -9.16
CA PHE A 23 -6.56 5.53 -8.48
C PHE A 23 -7.86 5.19 -7.75
N ASP A 24 -8.28 3.94 -7.84
CA ASP A 24 -9.45 3.44 -7.10
C ASP A 24 -9.09 3.17 -5.63
N ARG A 25 -7.83 2.83 -5.38
CA ARG A 25 -7.33 2.46 -4.06
C ARG A 25 -5.90 2.93 -3.89
N ILE A 26 -5.60 3.46 -2.71
CA ILE A 26 -4.25 3.82 -2.29
C ILE A 26 -4.04 3.16 -0.93
N ILE A 27 -2.97 2.40 -0.82
CA ILE A 27 -2.63 1.60 0.36
C ILE A 27 -1.29 2.10 0.88
N ALA A 28 -1.23 2.43 2.17
CA ALA A 28 0.01 2.75 2.86
C ALA A 28 0.74 1.44 3.20
N ALA A 29 2.02 1.35 2.84
CA ALA A 29 2.87 0.19 3.10
C ALA A 29 4.34 0.62 3.13
N ASP A 30 5.20 -0.04 3.89
CA ASP A 30 6.65 0.04 3.64
C ASP A 30 7.01 -1.00 2.57
N ALA A 31 6.78 -0.63 1.31
CA ALA A 31 6.92 -1.53 0.17
C ALA A 31 8.38 -1.67 -0.27
N THR A 32 9.19 -0.63 -0.07
CA THR A 32 10.63 -0.64 -0.34
C THR A 32 11.44 -1.28 0.78
N GLY A 33 10.89 -1.36 2.00
CA GLY A 33 11.55 -1.90 3.19
C GLY A 33 12.58 -0.95 3.78
N ASP A 34 12.44 0.36 3.55
CA ASP A 34 13.39 1.38 3.98
C ASP A 34 12.99 2.10 5.28
N GLY A 35 11.88 1.68 5.89
CA GLY A 35 11.33 2.22 7.13
C GLY A 35 10.45 3.45 6.92
N PHE A 36 10.27 3.94 5.69
CA PHE A 36 9.34 5.01 5.37
C PHE A 36 8.07 4.45 4.75
N THR A 37 6.93 5.05 5.08
CA THR A 37 5.65 4.64 4.49
C THR A 37 5.59 5.06 3.02
N ASP A 38 5.66 4.09 2.13
CA ASP A 38 5.36 4.23 0.70
C ASP A 38 3.85 4.17 0.44
N LEU A 39 3.46 4.45 -0.81
CA LEU A 39 2.11 4.19 -1.28
C LEU A 39 2.10 3.16 -2.41
N VAL A 40 1.21 2.19 -2.28
CA VAL A 40 0.83 1.27 -3.34
C VAL A 40 -0.53 1.69 -3.86
N ALA A 41 -0.58 2.15 -5.11
CA ALA A 41 -1.76 2.72 -5.72
C ALA A 41 -2.27 1.84 -6.87
N LEU A 42 -3.58 1.58 -6.89
CA LEU A 42 -4.23 0.73 -7.89
C LEU A 42 -5.09 1.56 -8.82
N LYS A 43 -4.91 1.36 -10.11
CA LYS A 43 -5.74 1.99 -11.15
C LYS A 43 -6.92 1.08 -11.54
N PRO A 44 -8.00 1.64 -12.11
CA PRO A 44 -9.12 0.87 -12.62
C PRO A 44 -8.74 -0.16 -13.69
N ASP A 45 -7.69 0.12 -14.47
CA ASP A 45 -7.15 -0.80 -15.48
C ASP A 45 -6.44 -2.04 -14.90
N GLY A 46 -6.40 -2.16 -13.57
CA GLY A 46 -5.79 -3.27 -12.84
C GLY A 46 -4.27 -3.13 -12.67
N THR A 47 -3.66 -2.02 -13.08
CA THR A 47 -2.23 -1.77 -12.82
C THR A 47 -2.00 -1.33 -11.39
N MET A 48 -0.90 -1.80 -10.80
CA MET A 48 -0.43 -1.41 -9.47
C MET A 48 0.84 -0.58 -9.61
N TRP A 49 0.89 0.53 -8.89
CA TRP A 49 1.96 1.52 -8.94
C TRP A 49 2.53 1.74 -7.54
N LEU A 50 3.86 1.76 -7.45
CA LEU A 50 4.59 2.10 -6.24
C LEU A 50 5.02 3.57 -6.30
N TYR A 51 4.69 4.31 -5.26
CA TYR A 51 5.19 5.65 -4.98
C TYR A 51 6.07 5.58 -3.74
N SER A 52 7.37 5.46 -3.94
CA SER A 52 8.34 5.41 -2.85
C SER A 52 8.38 6.73 -2.08
N ASN A 53 8.52 6.65 -0.77
CA ASN A 53 8.66 7.80 0.09
C ASN A 53 10.07 8.38 -0.03
N ASN A 54 10.14 9.65 -0.41
CA ASN A 54 11.38 10.39 -0.58
C ASN A 54 11.45 11.61 0.34
N TYR A 55 10.67 11.65 1.44
CA TYR A 55 10.51 12.84 2.26
C TYR A 55 11.85 13.46 2.71
N LEU A 56 12.79 12.63 3.16
CA LEU A 56 14.13 13.09 3.57
C LEU A 56 15.04 13.48 2.40
N ARG A 57 14.76 12.97 1.20
CA ARG A 57 15.58 13.12 -0.01
C ARG A 57 15.08 14.24 -0.93
N ASP A 58 13.83 14.66 -0.76
CA ASP A 58 13.15 15.61 -1.64
C ASP A 58 12.51 16.77 -0.86
N ASN A 59 13.28 17.41 0.03
CA ASN A 59 12.88 18.64 0.75
C ASN A 59 11.49 18.56 1.42
N GLY A 60 11.15 17.40 2.00
CA GLY A 60 9.87 17.17 2.66
C GLY A 60 8.71 16.87 1.70
N VAL A 61 8.95 16.59 0.42
CA VAL A 61 7.94 16.07 -0.51
C VAL A 61 8.04 14.54 -0.50
N PRO A 62 7.04 13.82 0.04
CA PRO A 62 7.15 12.38 0.20
C PRO A 62 7.01 11.61 -1.11
N TYR A 63 6.11 12.01 -2.02
CA TYR A 63 5.75 11.18 -3.17
C TYR A 63 5.97 11.92 -4.49
N GLY A 64 6.91 11.39 -5.29
CA GLY A 64 7.23 11.87 -6.64
C GLY A 64 6.49 11.09 -7.73
N SER A 65 7.23 10.61 -8.74
CA SER A 65 6.69 9.75 -9.79
C SER A 65 6.44 8.32 -9.29
N GLY A 66 5.32 7.74 -9.71
CA GLY A 66 5.02 6.34 -9.48
C GLY A 66 5.71 5.44 -10.51
N ARG A 67 6.07 4.22 -10.10
CA ARG A 67 6.53 3.14 -10.98
C ARG A 67 5.54 2.00 -10.96
N GLN A 68 5.14 1.50 -12.13
CA GLN A 68 4.31 0.30 -12.20
C GLN A 68 5.07 -0.91 -11.66
N ILE A 69 4.44 -1.65 -10.74
CA ILE A 69 4.99 -2.84 -10.08
C ILE A 69 4.10 -4.09 -10.24
N GLY A 70 2.98 -3.97 -10.95
CA GLY A 70 2.11 -5.12 -11.22
C GLY A 70 0.92 -4.82 -12.13
N HIS A 71 0.16 -5.87 -12.43
CA HIS A 71 -1.06 -5.83 -13.24
C HIS A 71 -2.08 -6.87 -12.74
N GLY A 72 -3.34 -6.77 -13.17
CA GLY A 72 -4.40 -7.73 -12.80
C GLY A 72 -4.93 -7.58 -11.37
N TRP A 73 -4.64 -6.46 -10.70
CA TRP A 73 -5.05 -6.22 -9.32
C TRP A 73 -6.51 -5.80 -9.15
N ASN A 74 -7.19 -5.50 -10.26
CA ASN A 74 -8.65 -5.28 -10.29
C ASN A 74 -9.47 -6.57 -10.02
N ASN A 75 -8.82 -7.74 -9.96
CA ASN A 75 -9.45 -9.00 -9.60
C ASN A 75 -9.67 -9.19 -8.08
N PHE A 76 -9.20 -8.25 -7.26
CA PHE A 76 -9.33 -8.30 -5.80
C PHE A 76 -10.31 -7.26 -5.31
N ASP A 77 -11.22 -7.63 -4.41
CA ASP A 77 -12.18 -6.70 -3.79
C ASP A 77 -11.54 -5.93 -2.63
N ARG A 78 -10.59 -6.56 -1.94
CA ARG A 78 -9.92 -5.98 -0.77
C ARG A 78 -8.45 -6.34 -0.80
N ILE A 79 -7.63 -5.40 -0.39
CA ILE A 79 -6.19 -5.56 -0.27
C ILE A 79 -5.80 -4.85 1.02
N ILE A 80 -5.02 -5.55 1.84
CA ILE A 80 -4.62 -5.11 3.17
C ILE A 80 -3.10 -5.22 3.25
N ALA A 81 -2.46 -4.18 3.76
CA ALA A 81 -1.04 -4.20 4.09
C ALA A 81 -0.84 -4.74 5.50
N ALA A 82 0.07 -5.69 5.67
CA ALA A 82 0.43 -6.29 6.96
C ALA A 82 1.80 -6.99 6.85
N ASP A 83 2.51 -7.17 7.96
CA ASP A 83 3.64 -8.12 8.00
C ASP A 83 3.08 -9.54 8.27
N ALA A 84 2.56 -10.17 7.22
CA ALA A 84 1.86 -11.45 7.31
C ALA A 84 2.82 -12.65 7.33
N THR A 85 4.03 -12.49 6.81
CA THR A 85 5.11 -13.48 6.87
C THR A 85 5.92 -13.38 8.16
N GLY A 86 5.89 -12.24 8.86
CA GLY A 86 6.64 -11.99 10.08
C GLY A 86 8.13 -11.72 9.82
N ASP A 87 8.48 -11.35 8.59
CA ASP A 87 9.87 -11.13 8.17
C ASP A 87 10.31 -9.67 8.27
N GLY A 88 9.43 -8.79 8.76
CA GLY A 88 9.67 -7.37 8.98
C GLY A 88 9.39 -6.50 7.75
N PHE A 89 8.95 -7.07 6.62
CA PHE A 89 8.56 -6.32 5.43
C PHE A 89 7.03 -6.26 5.29
N THR A 90 6.51 -5.17 4.71
CA THR A 90 5.05 -5.03 4.55
C THR A 90 4.54 -5.84 3.36
N ASP A 91 3.91 -6.98 3.63
CA ASP A 91 3.21 -7.84 2.68
C ASP A 91 1.83 -7.28 2.30
N LEU A 92 1.22 -7.85 1.25
CA LEU A 92 -0.19 -7.65 0.95
C LEU A 92 -1.00 -8.94 1.12
N VAL A 93 -2.15 -8.82 1.78
CA VAL A 93 -3.19 -9.84 1.79
C VAL A 93 -4.35 -9.36 0.92
N ALA A 94 -4.65 -10.12 -0.13
CA ALA A 94 -5.64 -9.78 -1.14
C ALA A 94 -6.81 -10.78 -1.15
N LEU A 95 -8.04 -10.28 -1.09
CA LEU A 95 -9.26 -11.07 -1.13
C LEU A 95 -9.91 -10.96 -2.51
N ARG A 96 -10.23 -12.10 -3.11
CA ARG A 96 -11.02 -12.18 -4.34
C ARG A 96 -12.53 -12.30 -4.05
N PRO A 97 -13.39 -11.93 -5.00
CA PRO A 97 -14.85 -12.08 -4.88
C PRO A 97 -15.30 -13.52 -4.60
N ASP A 98 -14.54 -14.51 -5.09
CA ASP A 98 -14.79 -15.95 -4.87
C ASP A 98 -14.51 -16.40 -3.41
N GLY A 99 -14.09 -15.48 -2.54
CA GLY A 99 -13.79 -15.73 -1.14
C GLY A 99 -12.39 -16.30 -0.90
N THR A 100 -11.55 -16.44 -1.93
CA THR A 100 -10.16 -16.86 -1.76
C THR A 100 -9.27 -15.70 -1.31
N MET A 101 -8.41 -15.98 -0.34
CA MET A 101 -7.47 -15.02 0.22
C MET A 101 -6.05 -15.40 -0.18
N TRP A 102 -5.29 -14.41 -0.66
CA TRP A 102 -3.98 -14.58 -1.25
C TRP A 102 -2.96 -13.70 -0.53
N LEU A 103 -1.85 -14.28 -0.14
CA LEU A 103 -0.68 -13.57 0.39
C LEU A 103 0.25 -13.22 -0.78
N TYR A 104 0.70 -11.98 -0.80
CA TYR A 104 1.74 -11.45 -1.65
C TYR A 104 2.87 -10.96 -0.75
N ALA A 105 3.87 -11.82 -0.56
CA ALA A 105 5.01 -11.50 0.29
C ALA A 105 5.86 -10.38 -0.34
N ASN A 106 6.33 -9.44 0.47
CA ASN A 106 7.21 -8.38 0.01
C ASN A 106 8.62 -8.91 -0.22
N ASN A 107 9.06 -8.83 -1.47
CA ASN A 107 10.37 -9.27 -1.92
C ASN A 107 11.17 -8.13 -2.57
N TYR A 108 10.89 -6.86 -2.26
CA TYR A 108 11.48 -5.70 -2.96
C TYR A 108 13.02 -5.80 -3.07
N LEU A 109 13.70 -6.08 -1.97
CA LEU A 109 15.16 -6.21 -1.93
C LEU A 109 15.68 -7.47 -2.63
N ARG A 110 14.83 -8.49 -2.81
CA ARG A 110 15.18 -9.80 -3.38
C ARG A 110 14.79 -9.94 -4.85
N ASP A 111 13.89 -9.10 -5.34
CA ASP A 111 13.27 -9.20 -6.67
C ASP A 111 13.41 -7.89 -7.45
N ASN A 112 14.63 -7.31 -7.46
CA ASN A 112 14.99 -6.13 -8.25
C ASN A 112 13.99 -4.95 -8.12
N GLY A 113 13.53 -4.71 -6.89
CA GLY A 113 12.59 -3.64 -6.58
C GLY A 113 11.14 -3.95 -6.96
N VAL A 114 10.75 -5.20 -7.16
CA VAL A 114 9.36 -5.64 -7.34
C VAL A 114 8.88 -6.29 -6.04
N PRO A 115 8.07 -5.61 -5.21
CA PRO A 115 7.71 -6.12 -3.89
C PRO A 115 6.78 -7.34 -3.97
N TYR A 116 5.75 -7.30 -4.82
CA TYR A 116 4.62 -8.25 -4.78
C TYR A 116 4.58 -9.20 -6.00
N GLY A 117 5.74 -9.72 -6.40
CA GLY A 117 5.89 -10.53 -7.62
C GLY A 117 5.36 -11.97 -7.52
N SER A 118 5.25 -12.52 -6.31
CA SER A 118 4.76 -13.89 -6.07
C SER A 118 3.57 -13.90 -5.13
N ASN A 119 2.70 -14.90 -5.29
CA ASN A 119 1.53 -15.06 -4.43
C ASN A 119 1.27 -16.51 -4.05
N ARG A 120 0.54 -16.68 -2.95
CA ARG A 120 0.07 -17.98 -2.45
C ARG A 120 -1.32 -17.82 -1.86
N GLN A 121 -2.23 -18.73 -2.19
CA GLN A 121 -3.52 -18.79 -1.50
C GLN A 121 -3.31 -19.23 -0.04
N ILE A 122 -3.84 -18.43 0.90
CA ILE A 122 -3.74 -18.64 2.35
C ILE A 122 -5.10 -18.88 3.02
N GLY A 123 -6.20 -18.83 2.25
CA GLY A 123 -7.53 -19.13 2.76
C GLY A 123 -8.62 -19.14 1.71
N HIS A 124 -9.84 -19.54 2.13
CA HIS A 124 -11.06 -19.53 1.34
C HIS A 124 -12.28 -19.22 2.24
N GLY A 125 -13.42 -18.83 1.64
CA GLY A 125 -14.66 -18.54 2.37
C GLY A 125 -14.69 -17.18 3.08
N TRP A 126 -13.80 -16.26 2.72
CA TRP A 126 -13.67 -14.94 3.34
C TRP A 126 -14.63 -13.88 2.79
N ASN A 127 -15.45 -14.24 1.80
CA ASN A 127 -16.44 -13.36 1.18
C ASN A 127 -17.60 -12.96 2.11
N ASN A 128 -17.82 -13.69 3.21
CA ASN A 128 -18.88 -13.39 4.17
C ASN A 128 -18.53 -12.29 5.17
N PHE A 129 -17.26 -11.88 5.26
CA PHE A 129 -16.86 -10.80 6.16
C PHE A 129 -17.17 -9.44 5.53
N SER A 130 -17.87 -8.57 6.25
CA SER A 130 -18.17 -7.20 5.78
C SER A 130 -16.94 -6.28 5.82
N ARG A 131 -15.97 -6.59 6.67
CA ARG A 131 -14.71 -5.86 6.80
C ARG A 131 -13.60 -6.80 7.24
N ILE A 132 -12.40 -6.58 6.70
CA ILE A 132 -11.16 -7.24 7.12
C ILE A 132 -10.13 -6.12 7.29
N ILE A 133 -9.40 -6.13 8.41
CA ILE A 133 -8.36 -5.17 8.77
C ILE A 133 -7.19 -5.96 9.38
N ALA A 134 -5.99 -5.40 9.31
CA ALA A 134 -4.80 -5.87 10.02
C ALA A 134 -4.42 -4.88 11.13
#